data_AF-A0A6A9TJZ9-F1
#
_entry.id   AF-A0A6A9TJZ9-F1
#
_cell.length_a   1.000
_cell.length_b   1.000
_cell.length_c   1.000
_cell.angle_alpha   90.00
_cell.angle_beta   90.00
_cell.angle_gamma   90.00
#
_symmetry.space_group_name_H-M   'P 1'
#
loop_
_entity.id
_entity.type
_entity.pdbx_description
1 polymer ?
#
loop_
_entity_poly.entity_id
_entity_poly.type
_entity_poly.pdbx_seq_one_letter_code
_entity_poly.pdbx_strand_id
1 'polypeptide(L)'
;MSDNVFLVPIDPENFDRTVRSTVDLSEYPDRPDPLADLDETRLWAVPDDSGGSAFERMSEGDLLLFYHDDEYVATGRVGTTFEDDDRWASGTFWTAFPTTRVYTVTDFEPVSAPKRGVNRIFDYSESYTPGFMRVADDRVTADLSSIESALAHYTRRNA
;
A
#
# COMPACT_ATOMS: atom_id res chain seq x y z
N MET A 1 13.25 -4.41 13.09
CA MET A 1 12.36 -4.24 11.93
C MET A 1 11.18 -5.14 12.21
N SER A 2 9.97 -4.59 12.18
CA SER A 2 8.76 -5.41 12.24
C SER A 2 8.52 -5.95 10.84
N ASP A 3 8.12 -7.21 10.70
CA ASP A 3 7.81 -7.81 9.40
C ASP A 3 6.28 -7.84 9.22
N ASN A 4 5.62 -6.68 9.32
CA ASN A 4 4.18 -6.64 9.16
C ASN A 4 3.82 -6.76 7.68
N VAL A 5 2.63 -7.31 7.43
CA VAL A 5 2.02 -7.34 6.10
C VAL A 5 0.67 -6.63 6.17
N PHE A 6 0.41 -5.74 5.23
CA PHE A 6 -0.84 -5.01 5.10
C PHE A 6 -1.53 -5.38 3.79
N LEU A 7 -2.83 -5.67 3.88
CA LEU A 7 -3.69 -5.88 2.72
C LEU A 7 -4.38 -4.55 2.43
N VAL A 8 -4.19 -4.02 1.23
CA VAL A 8 -4.61 -2.66 0.86
C VAL A 8 -5.60 -2.74 -0.31
N PRO A 9 -6.92 -2.60 -0.06
CA PRO A 9 -7.88 -2.38 -1.13
C PRO A 9 -7.60 -1.03 -1.76
N ILE A 10 -7.63 -0.98 -3.10
CA ILE A 10 -7.39 0.24 -3.85
C ILE A 10 -8.63 0.72 -4.59
N ASP A 11 -8.71 2.03 -4.78
CA ASP A 11 -9.46 2.62 -5.89
C ASP A 11 -8.51 2.74 -7.10
N PRO A 12 -8.84 2.16 -8.27
CA PRO A 12 -7.93 2.12 -9.41
C PRO A 12 -7.50 3.50 -9.92
N GLU A 13 -8.40 4.48 -9.93
CA GLU A 13 -8.09 5.82 -10.46
C GLU A 13 -7.03 6.50 -9.59
N ASN A 14 -7.23 6.51 -8.28
CA ASN A 14 -6.28 7.09 -7.35
C ASN A 14 -4.97 6.30 -7.33
N PHE A 15 -5.03 4.97 -7.43
CA PHE A 15 -3.86 4.10 -7.42
C PHE A 15 -2.98 4.32 -8.64
N ASP A 16 -3.57 4.36 -9.84
CA ASP A 16 -2.84 4.60 -11.07
C ASP A 16 -2.14 5.98 -11.06
N ARG A 17 -2.78 6.97 -10.41
CA ARG A 17 -2.26 8.35 -10.29
C ARG A 17 -1.06 8.46 -9.35
N THR A 18 -1.05 7.75 -8.22
CA THR A 18 -0.13 8.06 -7.10
C THR A 18 0.76 6.91 -6.66
N VAL A 19 0.42 5.67 -6.98
CA VAL A 19 1.22 4.49 -6.60
C VAL A 19 1.77 3.80 -7.82
N ARG A 20 0.97 3.58 -8.87
CA ARG A 20 1.48 2.93 -10.07
C ARG A 20 2.50 3.81 -10.78
N SER A 21 2.17 5.10 -10.89
CA SER A 21 3.05 6.15 -11.40
C SER A 21 3.64 6.91 -10.22
N THR A 22 4.91 7.29 -10.32
CA THR A 22 5.49 8.25 -9.37
C THR A 22 4.83 9.61 -9.55
N VAL A 23 4.73 10.33 -8.45
CA VAL A 23 4.40 11.75 -8.41
C VAL A 23 5.71 12.52 -8.45
N ASP A 24 5.83 13.45 -9.40
CA ASP A 24 6.91 14.42 -9.44
C ASP A 24 6.66 15.52 -8.41
N LEU A 25 7.46 15.52 -7.35
CA LEU A 25 7.37 16.49 -6.26
C LEU A 25 8.13 17.77 -6.57
N SER A 26 8.96 17.81 -7.61
CA SER A 26 9.72 19.02 -7.99
C SER A 26 8.82 20.15 -8.46
N GLU A 27 7.60 19.83 -8.92
CA GLU A 27 6.56 20.80 -9.27
C GLU A 27 5.89 21.46 -8.04
N TYR A 28 6.22 20.99 -6.84
CA TYR A 28 5.57 21.36 -5.59
C TYR A 28 6.58 21.91 -4.55
N PRO A 29 6.97 23.20 -4.66
CA PRO A 29 7.95 23.81 -3.76
C PRO A 29 7.44 23.99 -2.32
N ASP A 30 6.13 23.93 -2.11
CA ASP A 30 5.42 24.03 -0.84
C ASP A 30 5.11 22.67 -0.20
N ARG A 31 5.69 21.58 -0.72
CA ARG A 31 5.52 20.22 -0.17
C ARG A 31 5.91 20.14 1.31
N PRO A 32 5.22 19.32 2.12
CA PRO A 32 5.45 19.24 3.56
C PRO A 32 6.79 18.57 3.88
N ASP A 33 7.30 18.82 5.10
CA ASP A 33 8.60 18.32 5.58
C ASP A 33 8.86 16.82 5.31
N PRO A 34 7.90 15.88 5.49
CA PRO A 34 8.12 14.46 5.20
C PRO A 34 8.45 14.15 3.74
N LEU A 35 8.14 15.08 2.82
CA LEU A 35 8.37 14.97 1.39
C LEU A 35 9.42 15.97 0.89
N ALA A 36 9.96 16.83 1.77
CA ALA A 36 10.82 17.95 1.39
C ALA A 36 12.08 17.50 0.64
N ASP A 37 12.65 16.35 0.99
CA ASP A 37 13.89 15.82 0.39
C ASP A 37 13.67 14.86 -0.78
N LEU A 38 12.42 14.70 -1.24
CA LEU A 38 12.07 13.79 -2.33
C LEU A 38 11.75 14.57 -3.61
N ASP A 39 12.40 14.19 -4.71
CA ASP A 39 12.08 14.75 -6.04
C ASP A 39 10.92 13.99 -6.69
N GLU A 40 10.82 12.69 -6.47
CA GLU A 40 9.70 11.86 -6.92
C GLU A 40 9.35 10.84 -5.84
N THR A 41 8.07 10.47 -5.73
CA THR A 41 7.63 9.45 -4.76
C THR A 41 6.35 8.75 -5.22
N ARG A 42 6.04 7.61 -4.61
CA ARG A 42 4.70 7.01 -4.65
C ARG A 42 4.02 7.28 -3.33
N LEU A 43 2.75 7.64 -3.36
CA LEU A 43 1.98 8.06 -2.19
C LEU A 43 0.66 7.29 -2.13
N TRP A 44 0.24 6.92 -0.94
CA TRP A 44 -1.10 6.38 -0.72
C TRP A 44 -1.72 6.97 0.53
N ALA A 45 -3.05 7.10 0.49
CA ALA A 45 -3.84 7.62 1.57
C ALA A 45 -4.72 6.54 2.19
N VAL A 46 -4.87 6.62 3.51
CA VAL A 46 -5.78 5.77 4.28
C VAL A 46 -7.02 6.59 4.64
N PRO A 47 -8.24 6.09 4.38
CA PRO A 47 -9.45 6.80 4.77
C PRO A 47 -9.50 7.06 6.28
N ASP A 48 -9.92 8.25 6.70
CA ASP A 48 -9.95 8.59 8.13
C ASP A 48 -10.96 7.74 8.91
N ASP A 49 -12.09 7.45 8.27
CA ASP A 49 -13.20 6.67 8.82
C ASP A 49 -12.90 5.18 9.00
N SER A 50 -11.82 4.67 8.39
CA SER A 50 -11.50 3.24 8.45
C SER A 50 -10.02 2.95 8.30
N GLY A 51 -9.49 2.07 9.16
CA GLY A 51 -8.11 1.59 9.04
C GLY A 51 -7.06 2.42 9.79
N GLY A 52 -7.47 3.37 10.62
CA GLY A 52 -6.57 4.11 11.52
C GLY A 52 -5.70 3.19 12.39
N SER A 53 -6.29 2.15 12.98
CA SER A 53 -5.54 1.18 13.78
C SER A 53 -4.54 0.33 12.99
N ALA A 54 -4.74 0.17 11.68
CA ALA A 54 -3.77 -0.47 10.80
C ALA A 54 -2.64 0.51 10.47
N PHE A 55 -2.98 1.76 10.10
CA PHE A 55 -2.02 2.82 9.82
C PHE A 55 -1.08 3.09 11.01
N GLU A 56 -1.62 3.20 12.22
CA GLU A 56 -0.84 3.40 13.45
C GLU A 56 0.20 2.29 13.73
N ARG A 57 0.03 1.12 13.11
CA ARG A 57 0.92 -0.04 13.26
C ARG A 57 1.92 -0.16 12.11
N MET A 58 1.84 0.70 11.11
CA MET A 58 2.78 0.73 9.99
C MET A 58 4.14 1.23 10.47
N SER A 59 5.19 0.61 9.94
CA SER A 59 6.58 1.01 10.13
C SER A 59 7.31 0.90 8.80
N GLU A 60 8.34 1.72 8.62
CA GLU A 60 9.21 1.65 7.45
C GLU A 60 9.67 0.22 7.17
N GLY A 61 9.55 -0.21 5.91
CA GLY A 61 9.91 -1.53 5.42
C GLY A 61 8.80 -2.58 5.50
N ASP A 62 7.67 -2.31 6.17
CA ASP A 62 6.52 -3.22 6.21
C ASP A 62 5.96 -3.48 4.81
N LEU A 63 5.50 -4.71 4.56
CA LEU A 63 5.02 -5.13 3.24
C LEU A 63 3.58 -4.66 2.99
N LEU A 64 3.37 -4.06 1.82
CA LEU A 64 2.07 -3.63 1.31
C LEU A 64 1.65 -4.53 0.15
N LEU A 65 0.45 -5.09 0.23
CA LEU A 65 -0.16 -5.89 -0.82
C LEU A 65 -1.41 -5.19 -1.34
N PHE A 66 -1.31 -4.55 -2.50
CA PHE A 66 -2.40 -3.79 -3.12
C PHE A 66 -3.28 -4.69 -3.97
N TYR A 67 -4.60 -4.64 -3.77
CA TYR A 67 -5.55 -5.44 -4.54
C TYR A 67 -6.81 -4.66 -4.92
N HIS A 68 -7.37 -5.06 -6.06
CA HIS A 68 -8.65 -4.60 -6.57
C HIS A 68 -9.47 -5.81 -7.01
N ASP A 69 -10.76 -5.82 -6.68
CA ASP A 69 -11.67 -6.96 -6.93
C ASP A 69 -11.10 -8.31 -6.41
N ASP A 70 -10.72 -9.19 -7.34
CA ASP A 70 -10.24 -10.55 -7.08
C ASP A 70 -8.76 -10.73 -7.43
N GLU A 71 -7.99 -9.64 -7.56
CA GLU A 71 -6.57 -9.68 -7.93
C GLU A 71 -5.72 -8.68 -7.13
N TYR A 72 -4.57 -9.16 -6.66
CA TYR A 72 -3.47 -8.33 -6.19
C TYR A 72 -2.68 -7.83 -7.41
N VAL A 73 -2.53 -6.51 -7.48
CA VAL A 73 -2.00 -5.79 -8.65
C VAL A 73 -0.62 -5.18 -8.43
N ALA A 74 -0.21 -5.02 -7.17
CA ALA A 74 1.14 -4.56 -6.83
C ALA A 74 1.56 -4.98 -5.42
N THR A 75 2.86 -5.02 -5.21
CA THR A 75 3.49 -4.99 -3.89
C THR A 75 4.28 -3.70 -3.72
N GLY A 76 4.56 -3.35 -2.47
CA GLY A 76 5.50 -2.29 -2.13
C GLY A 76 5.86 -2.37 -0.65
N ARG A 77 6.67 -1.43 -0.20
CA ARG A 77 7.03 -1.27 1.21
C ARG A 77 6.64 0.09 1.72
N VAL A 78 6.22 0.15 2.97
CA VAL A 78 5.99 1.40 3.68
C VAL A 78 7.31 2.17 3.71
N GLY A 79 7.31 3.38 3.15
CA GLY A 79 8.35 4.37 3.39
C GLY A 79 7.96 5.23 4.59
N THR A 80 7.95 6.55 4.41
CA THR A 80 7.57 7.51 5.45
C THR A 80 6.06 7.53 5.66
N THR A 81 5.59 7.41 6.90
CA THR A 81 4.20 7.68 7.29
C THR A 81 4.09 9.08 7.90
N PHE A 82 3.01 9.81 7.62
CA PHE A 82 2.78 11.14 8.20
C PHE A 82 1.30 11.50 8.23
N GLU A 83 0.96 12.48 9.07
CA GLU A 83 -0.36 13.10 9.08
C GLU A 83 -0.39 14.35 8.18
N ASP A 84 -1.31 14.39 7.23
CA ASP A 84 -1.56 15.49 6.29
C ASP A 84 -2.55 16.50 6.92
N ASP A 85 -2.20 17.03 8.10
CA ASP A 85 -3.06 17.93 8.89
C ASP A 85 -3.48 19.19 8.12
N ASP A 86 -2.53 19.74 7.35
CA ASP A 86 -2.75 20.90 6.48
C ASP A 86 -3.47 20.55 5.16
N ARG A 87 -3.83 19.28 4.97
CA ARG A 87 -4.52 18.74 3.79
C ARG A 87 -3.81 19.03 2.46
N TRP A 88 -2.49 19.07 2.50
CA TRP A 88 -1.68 19.35 1.33
C TRP A 88 -1.74 18.18 0.34
N ALA A 89 -1.45 16.95 0.80
CA ALA A 89 -1.43 15.78 -0.06
C ALA A 89 -2.84 15.38 -0.53
N SER A 90 -3.82 15.40 0.39
CA SER A 90 -5.24 15.15 0.08
C SER A 90 -5.81 16.20 -0.88
N GLY A 91 -5.51 17.49 -0.68
CA GLY A 91 -5.91 18.56 -1.57
C GLY A 91 -5.24 18.52 -2.95
N THR A 92 -4.01 18.00 -3.03
CA THR A 92 -3.23 17.97 -4.27
C THR A 92 -3.55 16.75 -5.13
N PHE A 93 -3.67 15.57 -4.51
CA PHE A 93 -3.75 14.30 -5.25
C PHE A 93 -5.11 13.60 -5.16
N TRP A 94 -5.88 13.86 -4.09
CA TRP A 94 -7.10 13.12 -3.73
C TRP A 94 -8.26 14.03 -3.34
N THR A 95 -8.60 15.01 -4.18
CA THR A 95 -9.57 16.09 -3.85
C THR A 95 -10.97 15.63 -3.46
N ALA A 96 -11.39 14.42 -3.84
CA ALA A 96 -12.69 13.84 -3.50
C ALA A 96 -12.65 12.89 -2.30
N PHE A 97 -11.49 12.73 -1.67
CA PHE A 97 -11.23 11.74 -0.63
C PHE A 97 -10.52 12.41 0.56
N PRO A 98 -11.27 12.90 1.55
CA PRO A 98 -10.68 13.50 2.74
C PRO A 98 -9.93 12.42 3.51
N THR A 99 -8.65 12.67 3.74
CA THR A 99 -7.72 11.78 4.41
C THR A 99 -6.65 12.64 5.08
N THR A 100 -6.30 12.31 6.31
CA THR A 100 -5.15 12.88 6.98
C THR A 100 -4.03 11.87 7.14
N ARG A 101 -4.22 10.60 6.76
CA ARG A 101 -3.21 9.54 6.99
C ARG A 101 -2.56 9.14 5.69
N VAL A 102 -1.30 9.51 5.52
CA VAL A 102 -0.56 9.31 4.27
C VAL A 102 0.71 8.51 4.52
N TYR A 103 1.08 7.67 3.56
CA TYR A 103 2.39 7.03 3.55
C TYR A 103 3.00 7.02 2.15
N THR A 104 4.34 7.04 2.09
CA THR A 104 5.06 6.79 0.84
C THR A 104 5.23 5.30 0.59
N VAL A 105 5.35 4.93 -0.68
CA VAL A 105 5.56 3.55 -1.12
C VAL A 105 6.93 3.42 -1.77
N THR A 106 7.74 2.52 -1.23
CA THR A 106 9.06 2.13 -1.75
C THR A 106 9.00 0.72 -2.31
N ASP A 107 10.06 0.28 -3.02
CA ASP A 107 10.17 -1.08 -3.55
C ASP A 107 8.91 -1.57 -4.30
N PHE A 108 8.30 -0.66 -5.08
CA PHE A 108 7.08 -0.95 -5.83
C PHE A 108 7.36 -1.98 -6.93
N GLU A 109 6.56 -3.04 -6.96
CA GLU A 109 6.60 -4.07 -8.01
C GLU A 109 5.16 -4.38 -8.48
N PRO A 110 4.86 -4.26 -9.78
CA PRO A 110 3.57 -4.70 -10.30
C PRO A 110 3.45 -6.23 -10.25
N VAL A 111 2.29 -6.74 -9.85
CA VAL A 111 2.02 -8.17 -9.80
C VAL A 111 0.66 -8.49 -10.41
N SER A 112 0.43 -9.78 -10.70
CA SER A 112 -0.88 -10.33 -11.06
C SER A 112 -1.06 -11.63 -10.29
N ALA A 113 -1.65 -11.52 -9.10
CA ALA A 113 -1.88 -12.66 -8.22
C ALA A 113 -3.36 -12.75 -7.81
N PRO A 114 -4.03 -13.90 -8.03
CA PRO A 114 -5.43 -14.02 -7.68
C PRO A 114 -5.62 -13.92 -6.16
N LYS A 115 -6.63 -13.18 -5.71
CA LYS A 115 -6.94 -12.95 -4.28
C LYS A 115 -7.05 -14.26 -3.50
N ARG A 116 -7.74 -15.26 -4.07
CA ARG A 116 -7.80 -16.62 -3.47
C ARG A 116 -6.42 -17.26 -3.24
N GLY A 117 -5.45 -16.99 -4.12
CA GLY A 117 -4.10 -17.52 -4.02
C GLY A 117 -3.32 -16.87 -2.89
N VAL A 118 -3.47 -15.55 -2.73
CA VAL A 118 -2.86 -14.79 -1.63
C VAL A 118 -3.55 -15.08 -0.30
N ASN A 119 -4.88 -15.21 -0.28
CA ASN A 119 -5.62 -15.59 0.93
C ASN A 119 -5.09 -16.91 1.53
N ARG A 120 -4.76 -17.90 0.68
CA ARG A 120 -4.16 -19.16 1.12
C ARG A 120 -2.78 -18.99 1.76
N ILE A 121 -1.98 -18.00 1.34
CA ILE A 121 -0.67 -17.71 1.96
C ILE A 121 -0.85 -17.35 3.43
N PHE A 122 -1.91 -16.62 3.75
CA PHE A 122 -2.21 -16.15 5.11
C PHE A 122 -3.30 -16.97 5.82
N ASP A 123 -3.58 -18.18 5.32
CA ASP A 123 -4.60 -19.12 5.86
C ASP A 123 -6.02 -18.53 5.97
N TYR A 124 -6.36 -17.56 5.12
CA TYR A 124 -7.72 -17.03 5.00
C TYR A 124 -8.56 -17.93 4.09
N SER A 125 -9.89 -17.86 4.23
CA SER A 125 -10.79 -18.53 3.29
C SER A 125 -10.64 -17.95 1.88
N GLU A 126 -10.84 -18.77 0.85
CA GLU A 126 -10.65 -18.35 -0.54
C GLU A 126 -11.56 -17.20 -0.96
N SER A 127 -12.76 -17.12 -0.36
CA SER A 127 -13.76 -16.08 -0.61
C SER A 127 -13.62 -14.86 0.33
N TYR A 128 -12.61 -14.84 1.19
CA TYR A 128 -12.39 -13.71 2.09
C TYR A 128 -12.03 -12.46 1.28
N THR A 129 -12.73 -11.36 1.55
CA THR A 129 -12.40 -10.04 1.02
C THR A 129 -11.96 -9.18 2.21
N PRO A 130 -10.65 -8.93 2.36
CA PRO A 130 -10.17 -8.05 3.41
C PRO A 130 -10.67 -6.62 3.21
N GLY A 131 -10.54 -5.79 4.24
CA GLY A 131 -10.49 -4.33 4.09
C GLY A 131 -9.04 -3.87 4.19
N PHE A 132 -8.80 -2.57 4.38
CA PHE A 132 -7.45 -2.13 4.75
C PHE A 132 -7.10 -2.62 6.16
N MET A 133 -6.15 -3.54 6.27
CA MET A 133 -5.82 -4.19 7.54
C MET A 133 -4.41 -4.75 7.57
N ARG A 134 -3.89 -4.91 8.80
CA ARG A 134 -2.70 -5.72 9.06
C ARG A 134 -3.07 -7.21 9.12
N VAL A 135 -2.26 -8.05 8.50
CA VAL A 135 -2.30 -9.50 8.71
C VAL A 135 -1.86 -9.80 10.15
N ALA A 136 -2.54 -10.76 10.80
CA ALA A 136 -2.19 -11.16 12.16
C ALA A 136 -0.82 -11.86 12.19
N ASP A 137 -0.04 -11.66 13.25
CA ASP A 137 1.33 -12.18 13.37
C ASP A 137 1.40 -13.69 13.17
N ASP A 138 0.47 -14.43 13.79
CA ASP A 138 0.39 -15.90 13.67
C ASP A 138 0.08 -16.40 12.24
N ARG A 139 -0.36 -15.52 11.33
CA ARG A 139 -0.63 -15.82 9.92
C ARG A 139 0.54 -15.48 9.00
N VAL A 140 1.47 -14.64 9.44
CA VAL A 140 2.70 -14.32 8.69
C VAL A 140 3.76 -15.36 9.07
N THR A 141 3.70 -16.52 8.42
CA THR A 141 4.57 -17.67 8.75
C THR A 141 5.84 -17.77 7.90
N ALA A 142 5.98 -16.88 6.91
CA ALA A 142 7.13 -16.80 6.02
C ALA A 142 7.67 -15.37 6.01
N ASP A 143 8.98 -15.22 5.76
CA ASP A 143 9.61 -13.91 5.62
C ASP A 143 9.05 -13.14 4.42
N LEU A 144 9.09 -11.81 4.48
CA LEU A 144 8.50 -10.92 3.48
C LEU A 144 8.97 -11.23 2.04
N SER A 145 10.26 -11.54 1.87
CA SER A 145 10.85 -11.91 0.57
C SER A 145 10.27 -13.19 -0.02
N SER A 146 9.87 -14.14 0.82
CA SER A 146 9.22 -15.38 0.39
C SER A 146 7.78 -15.12 -0.05
N ILE A 147 7.09 -14.20 0.63
CA ILE A 147 5.74 -13.75 0.24
C ILE A 147 5.79 -13.04 -1.11
N GLU A 148 6.70 -12.07 -1.27
CA GLU A 148 6.93 -11.36 -2.55
C GLU A 148 7.25 -12.35 -3.68
N SER A 149 8.11 -13.34 -3.43
CA SER A 149 8.44 -14.40 -4.39
C SER A 149 7.23 -15.24 -4.81
N ALA A 150 6.31 -15.51 -3.88
CA ALA A 150 5.07 -16.23 -4.18
C ALA A 150 4.15 -15.41 -5.10
N LEU A 151 4.02 -14.10 -4.88
CA LEU A 151 3.26 -13.19 -5.75
C LEU A 151 3.90 -13.07 -7.14
N ALA A 152 5.23 -12.98 -7.21
CA ALA A 152 5.97 -12.99 -8.48
C ALA A 152 5.79 -14.32 -9.24
N HIS A 153 5.65 -15.45 -8.55
CA HIS A 153 5.35 -16.74 -9.17
C HIS A 153 3.93 -16.77 -9.76
N TYR A 154 2.92 -16.23 -9.06
CA TYR A 154 1.56 -16.09 -9.64
C TYR A 154 1.58 -15.20 -10.89
N THR A 155 2.28 -14.07 -10.81
CA THR A 155 2.41 -13.12 -11.93
C THR A 155 2.95 -13.79 -13.18
N ARG A 156 4.05 -14.54 -13.06
CA ARG A 156 4.64 -15.29 -14.18
C ARG A 156 3.73 -16.39 -14.75
N ARG A 157 2.80 -16.90 -13.96
CA ARG A 157 1.83 -17.92 -14.41
C ARG A 157 0.63 -17.31 -15.14
N ASN A 158 0.30 -16.06 -14.86
CA ASN A 158 -0.85 -15.35 -15.41
C ASN A 158 -0.51 -14.43 -16.61
N ALA A 159 0.77 -14.15 -16.83
CA ALA A 159 1.29 -13.43 -18.00
C ALA A 159 1.31 -14.31 -19.27
#